data_AF-A0A851GNC9-F1
#
_entry.id   AF-A0A851GNC9-F1
#
_cell.length_a   1.000
_cell.length_b   1.000
_cell.length_c   1.000
_cell.angle_alpha   90.00
_cell.angle_beta   90.00
_cell.angle_gamma   90.00
#
_symmetry.space_group_name_H-M   'P 1'
#
loop_
_entity.id
_entity.type
_entity.pdbx_description
1 polymer ?
#
loop_
_entity_poly.entity_id
_entity_poly.type
_entity_poly.pdbx_seq_one_letter_code
_entity_poly.pdbx_strand_id
1 'polypeptide(L)'
;MKYTTFTAACSLLSLSYAGAATSFTGGALNNAGNWDNGLPTAGNDGNIAVAGDLGNLDVNTAGAVSVNHTSATLTKTGVSYTDATFENSNAGGTLAWNMSGNASIDGNRVLSFDDHTTATISGGSIVSSGVGGSRLQSLASSTVVNITGGTFTNLGFWAVDGSLSLIGGNADLGTQNVRVSGSGSITMGGNFTLTGAATTAANNQYFFTGSTITLQADWSGSMSNANWDKAAWISEIESINLVYDGTTINGANFDTYFSESNGTITAIPEPSATTLLGLSGFALILRRRK
;
A
#
# COMPACT_ATOMS: atom_id res chain seq x y z
N MET A 1 -61.01 1.15 40.66
CA MET A 1 -59.78 1.91 40.35
C MET A 1 -58.98 1.10 39.35
N LYS A 2 -58.86 1.56 38.10
CA LYS A 2 -58.02 0.93 37.08
C LYS A 2 -56.63 1.59 37.16
N TYR A 3 -55.59 0.80 37.41
CA TYR A 3 -54.20 1.24 37.30
C TYR A 3 -53.80 1.16 35.84
N THR A 4 -53.45 2.30 35.25
CA THR A 4 -52.89 2.38 33.89
C THR A 4 -51.37 2.37 34.01
N THR A 5 -50.74 1.28 33.63
CA THR A 5 -49.28 1.13 33.57
C THR A 5 -48.75 1.93 32.36
N PHE A 6 -47.97 2.98 32.61
CA PHE A 6 -47.22 3.68 31.56
C PHE A 6 -45.91 2.92 31.31
N THR A 7 -45.86 2.14 30.23
CA THR A 7 -44.60 1.58 29.73
C THR A 7 -43.87 2.68 28.97
N ALA A 8 -42.83 3.27 29.57
CA ALA A 8 -41.93 4.17 28.86
C ALA A 8 -41.10 3.34 27.87
N ALA A 9 -41.41 3.46 26.57
CA ALA A 9 -40.52 3.00 25.52
C ALA A 9 -39.27 3.87 25.53
N CYS A 10 -38.19 3.36 26.14
CA CYS A 10 -36.88 3.96 26.02
C CYS A 10 -36.37 3.66 24.60
N SER A 11 -36.69 4.53 23.64
CA SER A 11 -36.09 4.49 22.31
C SER A 11 -34.59 4.69 22.47
N LEU A 12 -33.80 3.65 22.18
CA LEU A 12 -32.36 3.75 22.01
C LEU A 12 -32.13 4.68 20.80
N LEU A 13 -31.97 5.98 21.05
CA LEU A 13 -31.45 6.93 20.07
C LEU A 13 -30.01 6.51 19.82
N SER A 14 -29.78 5.71 18.77
CA SER A 14 -28.47 5.67 18.15
C SER A 14 -28.20 7.08 17.65
N LEU A 15 -27.38 7.84 18.38
CA LEU A 15 -26.81 9.10 17.92
C LEU A 15 -25.99 8.76 16.67
N SER A 16 -26.61 8.88 15.51
CA SER A 16 -25.89 8.96 14.24
C SER A 16 -25.19 10.30 14.25
N TYR A 17 -23.94 10.32 14.73
CA TYR A 17 -23.08 11.49 14.62
C TYR A 17 -22.88 11.78 13.13
N ALA A 18 -23.42 12.91 12.68
CA ALA A 18 -23.23 13.39 11.32
C ALA A 18 -21.78 13.87 11.21
N GLY A 19 -20.92 13.07 10.57
CA GLY A 19 -19.56 13.49 10.23
C GLY A 19 -19.61 14.76 9.38
N ALA A 20 -18.88 15.79 9.79
CA ALA A 20 -18.74 17.01 9.00
C ALA A 20 -17.80 16.74 7.82
N ALA A 21 -18.33 16.83 6.60
CA ALA A 21 -17.53 16.79 5.38
C ALA A 21 -17.10 18.21 5.03
N THR A 22 -15.88 18.59 5.38
CA THR A 22 -15.32 19.90 5.01
C THR A 22 -14.47 19.73 3.75
N SER A 23 -14.77 20.47 2.69
CA SER A 23 -13.90 20.57 1.51
C SER A 23 -12.83 21.64 1.75
N PHE A 24 -11.55 21.24 1.76
CA PHE A 24 -10.42 22.16 1.98
C PHE A 24 -9.71 22.50 0.67
N THR A 25 -9.53 23.79 0.39
CA THR A 25 -8.77 24.31 -0.76
C THR A 25 -7.38 24.85 -0.38
N GLY A 26 -6.86 24.47 0.80
CA GLY A 26 -5.54 24.85 1.34
C GLY A 26 -5.60 25.61 2.68
N GLY A 27 -4.55 25.49 3.51
CA GLY A 27 -4.43 26.10 4.84
C GLY A 27 -4.10 25.11 5.96
N ALA A 28 -3.77 25.60 7.16
CA ALA A 28 -3.52 24.74 8.33
C ALA A 28 -4.84 24.19 8.92
N LEU A 29 -4.91 22.87 9.11
CA LEU A 29 -6.12 22.17 9.59
C LEU A 29 -6.34 22.23 11.10
N ASN A 30 -5.38 22.76 11.84
CA ASN A 30 -5.44 22.92 13.29
C ASN A 30 -6.29 24.13 13.76
N ASN A 31 -6.95 24.83 12.85
CA ASN A 31 -7.88 25.91 13.17
C ASN A 31 -9.33 25.39 13.19
N ALA A 32 -9.97 25.43 14.37
CA ALA A 32 -11.37 25.05 14.56
C ALA A 32 -12.35 25.79 13.64
N GLY A 33 -12.03 27.02 13.23
CA GLY A 33 -12.86 27.82 12.32
C GLY A 33 -12.90 27.31 10.89
N ASN A 34 -12.03 26.35 10.53
CA ASN A 34 -12.04 25.71 9.22
C ASN A 34 -12.88 24.42 9.21
N TRP A 35 -13.58 24.08 10.28
CA TRP A 35 -14.42 22.89 10.38
C TRP A 35 -15.85 23.28 10.76
N ASP A 36 -16.84 22.75 10.03
CA ASP A 36 -18.26 23.10 10.24
C ASP A 36 -18.74 22.83 11.68
N ASN A 37 -18.10 21.88 12.38
CA ASN A 37 -18.43 21.48 13.75
C ASN A 37 -17.24 21.56 14.72
N GLY A 38 -16.26 22.44 14.46
CA GLY A 38 -15.04 22.54 15.26
C GLY A 38 -14.05 21.40 15.01
N LEU A 39 -12.92 21.38 15.74
CA LEU A 39 -11.88 20.38 15.51
C LEU A 39 -12.38 18.95 15.76
N PRO A 40 -11.91 17.97 14.97
CA PRO A 40 -12.16 16.57 15.23
C PRO A 40 -11.74 16.15 16.66
N THR A 41 -12.61 15.41 17.34
CA THR A 41 -12.39 14.89 18.71
C THR A 41 -12.92 13.47 18.81
N ALA A 42 -12.67 12.78 19.94
CA ALA A 42 -13.24 11.46 20.17
C ALA A 42 -14.78 11.51 20.13
N GLY A 43 -15.38 10.94 19.08
CA GLY A 43 -16.83 10.96 18.82
C GLY A 43 -17.33 12.07 17.88
N ASN A 44 -16.43 12.88 17.32
CA ASN A 44 -16.73 13.87 16.27
C ASN A 44 -15.63 13.79 15.21
N ASP A 45 -15.82 12.91 14.23
CA ASP A 45 -14.81 12.63 13.19
C ASP A 45 -14.84 13.70 12.10
N GLY A 46 -13.64 14.04 11.60
CA GLY A 46 -13.47 14.98 10.49
C GLY A 46 -13.34 14.26 9.16
N ASN A 47 -14.03 14.73 8.11
CA ASN A 47 -13.82 14.25 6.75
C ASN A 47 -13.34 15.38 5.83
N ILE A 48 -12.27 15.12 5.08
CA ILE A 48 -11.66 16.04 4.12
C ILE A 48 -11.76 15.47 2.71
N ALA A 49 -12.38 16.23 1.81
CA ALA A 49 -12.28 15.99 0.36
C ALA A 49 -11.23 16.94 -0.23
N VAL A 50 -10.24 16.39 -0.95
CA VAL A 50 -9.14 17.17 -1.54
C VAL A 50 -9.35 17.29 -3.05
N ALA A 51 -9.32 18.52 -3.56
CA ALA A 51 -9.16 18.84 -4.98
C ALA A 51 -8.25 20.08 -5.10
N GLY A 52 -7.06 19.95 -5.69
CA GLY A 52 -6.10 21.06 -5.82
C GLY A 52 -4.63 20.65 -5.69
N ASP A 53 -3.77 21.60 -5.31
CA ASP A 53 -2.33 21.36 -5.16
C ASP A 53 -2.01 20.46 -3.94
N LEU A 54 -1.02 19.57 -4.08
CA LEU A 54 -0.49 18.77 -2.98
C LEU A 54 0.47 19.59 -2.09
N GLY A 55 0.17 19.64 -0.79
CA GLY A 55 1.04 20.12 0.27
C GLY A 55 1.14 19.11 1.41
N ASN A 56 1.88 19.45 2.47
CA ASN A 56 1.93 18.65 3.69
C ASN A 56 0.59 18.72 4.43
N LEU A 57 0.18 17.58 4.98
CA LEU A 57 -1.02 17.42 5.78
C LEU A 57 -0.63 16.89 7.17
N ASP A 58 -0.57 17.79 8.15
CA ASP A 58 -0.46 17.46 9.57
C ASP A 58 -1.82 17.69 10.25
N VAL A 59 -2.37 16.63 10.81
CA VAL A 59 -3.60 16.66 11.61
C VAL A 59 -3.22 16.48 13.07
N ASN A 60 -3.15 17.55 13.85
CA ASN A 60 -2.93 17.45 15.30
C ASN A 60 -4.28 17.40 16.04
N THR A 61 -4.94 16.24 16.01
CA THR A 61 -6.23 16.05 16.68
C THR A 61 -6.26 14.75 17.47
N ALA A 62 -6.95 14.76 18.61
CA ALA A 62 -7.18 13.56 19.43
C ALA A 62 -8.35 12.69 18.91
N GLY A 63 -8.96 13.05 17.77
CA GLY A 63 -10.02 12.29 17.12
C GLY A 63 -9.51 11.53 15.90
N ALA A 64 -10.42 10.81 15.23
CA ALA A 64 -10.13 10.23 13.92
C ALA A 64 -10.41 11.25 12.82
N VAL A 65 -9.51 11.33 11.84
CA VAL A 65 -9.69 12.15 10.64
C VAL A 65 -9.55 11.26 9.42
N SER A 66 -10.49 11.38 8.48
CA SER A 66 -10.44 10.70 7.19
C SER A 66 -10.26 11.71 6.07
N VAL A 67 -9.37 11.40 5.13
CA VAL A 67 -9.14 12.16 3.92
C VAL A 67 -9.48 11.26 2.75
N ASN A 68 -10.44 11.66 1.93
CA ASN A 68 -10.93 10.84 0.81
C ASN A 68 -10.60 11.52 -0.52
N HIS A 69 -9.70 10.89 -1.28
CA HIS A 69 -9.27 11.31 -2.62
C HIS A 69 -9.82 10.32 -3.65
N THR A 70 -11.04 10.57 -4.10
CA THR A 70 -11.80 9.63 -4.97
C THR A 70 -11.84 10.05 -6.44
N SER A 71 -11.51 11.31 -6.72
CA SER A 71 -11.46 11.93 -8.04
C SER A 71 -10.56 13.16 -7.99
N ALA A 72 -10.29 13.77 -9.16
CA ALA A 72 -9.36 14.88 -9.36
C ALA A 72 -7.88 14.49 -9.32
N THR A 73 -7.09 15.32 -10.02
CA THR A 73 -5.64 15.24 -10.00
C THR A 73 -5.12 16.22 -8.97
N LEU A 74 -4.35 15.70 -8.04
CA LEU A 74 -3.48 16.52 -7.22
C LEU A 74 -2.18 16.69 -8.00
N THR A 75 -2.06 17.83 -8.68
CA THR A 75 -0.82 18.27 -9.34
C THR A 75 -0.13 19.29 -8.46
N LYS A 76 1.17 19.53 -8.65
CA LYS A 76 1.76 20.80 -8.22
C LYS A 76 2.19 21.62 -9.41
N THR A 77 1.79 22.90 -9.41
CA THR A 77 2.30 23.90 -10.36
C THR A 77 3.51 24.63 -9.77
N GLY A 78 4.71 24.38 -10.30
CA GLY A 78 5.94 25.10 -9.93
C GLY A 78 7.19 24.23 -9.89
N VAL A 79 8.30 24.73 -10.46
CA VAL A 79 9.59 24.02 -10.57
C VAL A 79 10.32 23.95 -9.22
N SER A 80 10.07 22.88 -8.49
CA SER A 80 11.00 22.15 -7.60
C SER A 80 10.21 21.02 -6.95
N TYR A 81 10.72 19.80 -7.05
CA TYR A 81 10.11 18.61 -6.44
C TYR A 81 9.62 18.89 -5.02
N THR A 82 8.43 18.43 -4.70
CA THR A 82 7.90 18.56 -3.34
C THR A 82 7.64 17.17 -2.79
N ASP A 83 8.06 17.01 -1.55
CA ASP A 83 7.73 15.88 -0.73
C ASP A 83 6.40 16.23 -0.05
N ALA A 84 5.44 15.31 -0.06
CA ALA A 84 4.21 15.44 0.70
C ALA A 84 4.28 14.49 1.89
N THR A 85 4.01 15.00 3.08
CA THR A 85 3.90 14.18 4.30
C THR A 85 2.49 14.26 4.86
N PHE A 86 1.96 13.10 5.22
CA PHE A 86 0.67 12.90 5.87
C PHE A 86 0.93 12.31 7.26
N GLU A 87 0.55 13.03 8.31
CA GLU A 87 0.81 12.62 9.69
C GLU A 87 -0.31 13.06 10.64
N ASN A 88 -0.49 12.31 11.72
CA ASN A 88 -1.14 12.79 12.93
C ASN A 88 -0.12 12.83 14.08
N SER A 89 0.35 14.05 14.36
CA SER A 89 1.32 14.33 15.41
C SER A 89 0.79 14.14 16.84
N ASN A 90 -0.51 13.84 17.01
CA ASN A 90 -1.13 13.56 18.29
C ASN A 90 -1.35 12.05 18.50
N ALA A 91 -0.64 11.47 19.47
CA ALA A 91 -0.71 10.05 19.80
C ALA A 91 -2.10 9.53 20.24
N GLY A 92 -3.05 10.44 20.54
CA GLY A 92 -4.42 10.07 20.89
C GLY A 92 -5.39 9.96 19.70
N GLY A 93 -4.98 10.33 18.49
CA GLY A 93 -5.83 10.32 17.29
C GLY A 93 -5.28 9.46 16.17
N THR A 94 -6.03 9.37 15.06
CA THR A 94 -5.64 8.62 13.87
C THR A 94 -5.94 9.40 12.60
N LEU A 95 -5.07 9.29 11.59
CA LEU A 95 -5.31 9.81 10.25
C LEU A 95 -5.53 8.65 9.27
N ALA A 96 -6.67 8.61 8.60
CA ALA A 96 -6.93 7.71 7.49
C ALA A 96 -6.87 8.49 6.17
N TRP A 97 -6.03 8.06 5.23
CA TRP A 97 -5.99 8.61 3.88
C TRP A 97 -6.41 7.54 2.88
N ASN A 98 -7.49 7.79 2.12
CA ASN A 98 -8.05 6.84 1.17
C ASN A 98 -8.00 7.42 -0.24
N MET A 99 -7.27 6.75 -1.13
CA MET A 99 -7.22 7.06 -2.56
C MET A 99 -7.91 5.98 -3.37
N SER A 100 -8.85 6.37 -4.24
CA SER A 100 -9.63 5.44 -5.05
C SER A 100 -10.16 6.08 -6.34
N GLY A 101 -10.86 5.30 -7.16
CA GLY A 101 -11.48 5.78 -8.39
C GLY A 101 -10.45 6.25 -9.42
N ASN A 102 -10.69 7.42 -10.01
CA ASN A 102 -9.81 8.04 -11.01
C ASN A 102 -8.93 9.15 -10.39
N ALA A 103 -8.71 9.10 -9.08
CA ALA A 103 -7.79 10.00 -8.39
C ALA A 103 -6.39 9.91 -9.01
N SER A 104 -5.70 11.05 -9.11
CA SER A 104 -4.33 11.07 -9.62
C SER A 104 -3.45 11.96 -8.75
N ILE A 105 -2.20 11.54 -8.54
CA ILE A 105 -1.13 12.33 -7.94
C ILE A 105 -0.03 12.44 -8.99
N ASP A 106 0.34 13.66 -9.37
CA ASP A 106 1.35 13.90 -10.39
C ASP A 106 2.35 14.97 -9.93
N GLY A 107 3.63 14.73 -10.20
CA GLY A 107 4.70 15.68 -9.96
C GLY A 107 5.40 15.57 -8.59
N ASN A 108 5.01 14.62 -7.74
CA ASN A 108 5.65 14.42 -6.45
C ASN A 108 6.96 13.63 -6.57
N ARG A 109 7.96 13.99 -5.75
CA ARG A 109 9.15 13.14 -5.56
C ARG A 109 8.90 12.14 -4.44
N VAL A 110 8.54 12.60 -3.24
CA VAL A 110 8.28 11.72 -2.11
C VAL A 110 6.85 11.88 -1.61
N LEU A 111 6.15 10.77 -1.42
CA LEU A 111 4.88 10.69 -0.71
C LEU A 111 5.11 9.92 0.59
N SER A 112 5.00 10.59 1.72
CA SER A 112 5.29 10.05 3.04
C SER A 112 4.04 9.93 3.88
N PHE A 113 3.89 8.78 4.52
CA PHE A 113 2.93 8.58 5.61
C PHE A 113 3.75 8.39 6.88
N ASP A 114 3.37 9.10 7.93
CA ASP A 114 4.08 9.11 9.21
C ASP A 114 3.10 8.82 10.37
N ASP A 115 3.52 9.09 11.59
CA ASP A 115 2.83 8.83 12.86
C ASP A 115 1.29 8.74 12.78
N HIS A 116 0.77 7.63 13.31
CA HIS A 116 -0.66 7.32 13.48
C HIS A 116 -1.50 7.42 12.19
N THR A 117 -0.85 7.18 11.05
CA THR A 117 -1.49 7.25 9.74
C THR A 117 -1.74 5.87 9.14
N THR A 118 -2.98 5.64 8.69
CA THR A 118 -3.33 4.52 7.81
C THR A 118 -3.65 5.05 6.42
N ALA A 119 -2.92 4.60 5.42
CA ALA A 119 -3.19 4.92 4.02
C ALA A 119 -3.77 3.70 3.30
N THR A 120 -4.83 3.89 2.51
CA THR A 120 -5.40 2.86 1.64
C THR A 120 -5.48 3.38 0.21
N ILE A 121 -4.78 2.73 -0.72
CA ILE A 121 -4.81 3.03 -2.14
C ILE A 121 -5.45 1.85 -2.85
N SER A 122 -6.69 2.02 -3.32
CA SER A 122 -7.44 0.96 -3.99
C SER A 122 -7.60 1.19 -5.50
N GLY A 123 -7.14 2.33 -6.00
CA GLY A 123 -7.26 2.74 -7.40
C GLY A 123 -6.60 4.09 -7.65
N GLY A 124 -6.70 4.58 -8.89
CA GLY A 124 -6.08 5.83 -9.32
C GLY A 124 -4.63 5.67 -9.79
N SER A 125 -3.94 6.80 -9.98
CA SER A 125 -2.57 6.84 -10.51
C SER A 125 -1.65 7.71 -9.66
N ILE A 126 -0.44 7.25 -9.37
CA ILE A 126 0.62 8.05 -8.74
C ILE A 126 1.82 8.08 -9.67
N VAL A 127 2.14 9.26 -10.19
CA VAL A 127 3.22 9.47 -11.14
C VAL A 127 4.27 10.37 -10.50
N SER A 128 5.52 9.90 -10.49
CA SER A 128 6.64 10.73 -10.09
C SER A 128 7.41 11.24 -11.29
N SER A 129 7.66 12.56 -11.30
CA SER A 129 8.53 13.24 -12.25
C SER A 129 9.95 13.50 -11.73
N GLY A 130 10.27 12.98 -10.53
CA GLY A 130 11.55 13.14 -9.85
C GLY A 130 12.71 12.38 -10.52
N VAL A 131 13.87 13.03 -10.64
CA VAL A 131 15.15 12.35 -10.87
C VAL A 131 15.74 11.96 -9.51
N GLY A 132 15.77 10.67 -9.21
CA GLY A 132 16.44 10.09 -8.04
C GLY A 132 15.68 10.21 -6.70
N GLY A 133 15.33 9.05 -6.13
CA GLY A 133 14.74 8.91 -4.80
C GLY A 133 13.22 9.14 -4.76
N SER A 134 12.54 9.03 -5.90
CA SER A 134 11.09 9.11 -5.98
C SER A 134 10.44 7.90 -5.33
N ARG A 135 9.52 8.11 -4.39
CA ARG A 135 8.98 7.00 -3.59
C ARG A 135 7.68 7.31 -2.87
N LEU A 136 6.92 6.26 -2.61
CA LEU A 136 5.96 6.19 -1.52
C LEU A 136 6.68 5.60 -0.31
N GLN A 137 6.54 6.21 0.87
CA GLN A 137 7.20 5.73 2.08
C GLN A 137 6.31 5.72 3.32
N SER A 138 6.52 4.72 4.18
CA SER A 138 5.96 4.61 5.52
C SER A 138 7.06 4.82 6.55
N LEU A 139 6.94 5.87 7.36
CA LEU A 139 8.03 6.36 8.20
C LEU A 139 7.99 5.83 9.62
N ALA A 140 6.87 5.95 10.35
CA ALA A 140 6.77 5.53 11.74
C ALA A 140 6.19 4.12 11.93
N SER A 141 6.50 3.50 13.07
CA SER A 141 6.00 2.17 13.45
C SER A 141 4.48 2.07 13.62
N SER A 142 3.81 3.20 13.82
CA SER A 142 2.35 3.31 13.88
C SER A 142 1.70 3.50 12.51
N THR A 143 2.51 3.62 11.45
CA THR A 143 2.04 3.85 10.08
C THR A 143 1.79 2.53 9.35
N VAL A 144 0.64 2.47 8.67
CA VAL A 144 0.25 1.34 7.81
C VAL A 144 -0.16 1.87 6.45
N VAL A 145 0.43 1.37 5.38
CA VAL A 145 0.02 1.66 4.00
C VAL A 145 -0.44 0.39 3.31
N ASN A 146 -1.69 0.38 2.85
CA ASN A 146 -2.30 -0.72 2.13
C ASN A 146 -2.54 -0.32 0.67
N ILE A 147 -1.95 -1.05 -0.26
CA ILE A 147 -2.13 -0.87 -1.70
C ILE A 147 -2.84 -2.09 -2.24
N THR A 148 -4.09 -1.93 -2.65
CA THR A 148 -4.93 -3.00 -3.21
C THR A 148 -5.26 -2.78 -4.67
N GLY A 149 -4.81 -1.66 -5.26
CA GLY A 149 -5.00 -1.34 -6.68
C GLY A 149 -4.30 -0.04 -7.06
N GLY A 150 -4.46 0.35 -8.32
CA GLY A 150 -3.89 1.58 -8.89
C GLY A 150 -2.65 1.37 -9.74
N THR A 151 -2.16 2.46 -10.32
CA THR A 151 -0.97 2.50 -11.18
C THR A 151 0.09 3.43 -10.61
N PHE A 152 1.33 2.96 -10.52
CA PHE A 152 2.45 3.72 -9.96
C PHE A 152 3.54 3.83 -11.02
N THR A 153 4.02 5.04 -11.32
CA THR A 153 4.99 5.27 -12.40
C THR A 153 6.22 6.02 -11.88
N ASN A 154 7.39 5.44 -12.15
CA ASN A 154 8.71 5.93 -11.72
C ASN A 154 8.78 6.13 -10.19
N LEU A 155 8.25 5.18 -9.43
CA LEU A 155 8.03 5.32 -7.99
C LEU A 155 8.55 4.10 -7.22
N GLY A 156 9.42 4.33 -6.22
CA GLY A 156 9.87 3.31 -5.27
C GLY A 156 8.90 3.12 -4.08
N PHE A 157 9.14 2.07 -3.30
CA PHE A 157 8.32 1.73 -2.12
C PHE A 157 9.20 1.49 -0.91
N TRP A 158 9.17 2.38 0.08
CA TRP A 158 10.08 2.33 1.22
C TRP A 158 9.32 2.16 2.53
N ALA A 159 9.67 1.13 3.29
CA ALA A 159 9.23 0.98 4.68
C ALA A 159 10.42 1.25 5.62
N VAL A 160 10.34 2.33 6.40
CA VAL A 160 11.40 2.72 7.34
C VAL A 160 11.13 2.13 8.71
N ASP A 161 10.09 2.54 9.42
CA ASP A 161 9.65 1.85 10.63
C ASP A 161 8.21 1.33 10.54
N GLY A 162 7.44 1.80 9.55
CA GLY A 162 6.07 1.34 9.34
C GLY A 162 5.92 0.17 8.38
N SER A 163 4.68 -0.15 8.04
CA SER A 163 4.34 -1.29 7.18
C SER A 163 3.77 -0.87 5.83
N LEU A 164 4.18 -1.57 4.77
CA LEU A 164 3.64 -1.46 3.42
C LEU A 164 3.09 -2.83 2.97
N SER A 165 1.83 -2.87 2.60
CA SER A 165 1.16 -4.06 2.06
C SER A 165 0.78 -3.82 0.60
N LEU A 166 1.41 -4.53 -0.32
CA LEU A 166 1.28 -4.39 -1.77
C LEU A 166 0.50 -5.59 -2.34
N ILE A 167 -0.82 -5.51 -2.31
CA ILE A 167 -1.74 -6.63 -2.61
C ILE A 167 -2.30 -6.57 -4.03
N GLY A 168 -2.37 -5.38 -4.63
CA GLY A 168 -2.84 -5.25 -6.01
C GLY A 168 -2.44 -3.93 -6.66
N GLY A 169 -2.47 -3.91 -7.98
CA GLY A 169 -2.02 -2.78 -8.81
C GLY A 169 -0.74 -3.05 -9.57
N ASN A 170 -0.29 -2.05 -10.33
CA ASN A 170 0.87 -2.16 -11.21
C ASN A 170 1.83 -1.02 -10.94
N ALA A 171 3.09 -1.34 -10.67
CA ALA A 171 4.12 -0.35 -10.42
C ALA A 171 5.28 -0.48 -11.41
N ASP A 172 5.59 0.61 -12.10
CA ASP A 172 6.85 0.83 -12.79
C ASP A 172 7.78 1.62 -11.86
N LEU A 173 8.85 0.96 -11.41
CA LEU A 173 9.83 1.57 -10.51
C LEU A 173 10.69 2.62 -11.22
N GLY A 174 10.82 2.56 -12.55
CA GLY A 174 11.83 3.32 -13.28
C GLY A 174 13.21 3.08 -12.65
N THR A 175 13.85 4.15 -12.17
CA THR A 175 15.18 4.10 -11.52
C THR A 175 15.12 3.98 -10.00
N GLN A 176 13.94 3.70 -9.44
CA GLN A 176 13.71 3.58 -8.01
C GLN A 176 13.75 2.12 -7.55
N ASN A 177 13.67 1.90 -6.25
CA ASN A 177 13.71 0.57 -5.65
C ASN A 177 12.64 0.41 -4.56
N VAL A 178 12.46 -0.85 -4.17
CA VAL A 178 11.74 -1.27 -2.98
C VAL A 178 12.75 -1.43 -1.84
N ARG A 179 12.47 -0.83 -0.69
CA ARG A 179 13.43 -0.77 0.41
C ARG A 179 12.75 -1.02 1.74
N VAL A 180 13.40 -1.85 2.56
CA VAL A 180 13.11 -1.94 3.98
C VAL A 180 14.32 -1.47 4.76
N SER A 181 14.10 -0.60 5.73
CA SER A 181 15.10 -0.19 6.73
C SER A 181 14.47 -0.26 8.12
N GLY A 182 15.21 0.14 9.17
CA GLY A 182 14.67 0.24 10.53
C GLY A 182 13.94 -1.03 10.99
N SER A 183 12.75 -0.81 11.56
CA SER A 183 11.80 -1.85 11.96
C SER A 183 10.68 -2.09 10.95
N GLY A 184 10.77 -1.46 9.78
CA GLY A 184 9.72 -1.50 8.76
C GLY A 184 9.50 -2.88 8.14
N SER A 185 8.40 -3.02 7.42
CA SER A 185 8.07 -4.25 6.70
C SER A 185 7.40 -3.96 5.36
N ILE A 186 7.75 -4.76 4.35
CA ILE A 186 7.04 -4.80 3.07
C ILE A 186 6.55 -6.21 2.82
N THR A 187 5.25 -6.32 2.61
CA THR A 187 4.57 -7.55 2.20
C THR A 187 3.96 -7.35 0.82
N MET A 188 4.12 -8.30 -0.09
CA MET A 188 3.44 -8.31 -1.39
C MET A 188 2.57 -9.54 -1.50
N GLY A 189 1.37 -9.37 -2.03
CA GLY A 189 0.38 -10.45 -2.18
C GLY A 189 -0.52 -10.19 -3.38
N GLY A 190 -1.56 -11.01 -3.52
CA GLY A 190 -2.56 -10.88 -4.57
C GLY A 190 -1.93 -10.70 -5.97
N ASN A 191 -2.43 -9.74 -6.76
CA ASN A 191 -2.00 -9.56 -8.15
C ASN A 191 -1.02 -8.40 -8.38
N PHE A 192 -0.32 -7.94 -7.33
CA PHE A 192 0.60 -6.80 -7.44
C PHE A 192 1.79 -7.10 -8.37
N THR A 193 2.04 -6.23 -9.36
CA THR A 193 3.15 -6.39 -10.31
C THR A 193 4.17 -5.27 -10.20
N LEU A 194 5.46 -5.61 -10.35
CA LEU A 194 6.57 -4.67 -10.38
C LEU A 194 7.36 -4.75 -11.71
N THR A 195 7.48 -3.64 -12.41
CA THR A 195 8.34 -3.50 -13.59
C THR A 195 9.51 -2.58 -13.23
N GLY A 196 10.73 -2.99 -13.52
CA GLY A 196 11.94 -2.23 -13.27
C GLY A 196 12.46 -1.59 -14.56
N ALA A 197 13.32 -0.57 -14.45
CA ALA A 197 13.86 0.07 -15.64
C ALA A 197 14.73 -0.89 -16.47
N ALA A 198 14.55 -0.83 -17.79
CA ALA A 198 15.38 -1.52 -18.78
C ALA A 198 16.74 -0.82 -19.01
N THR A 199 17.42 -0.30 -17.98
CA THR A 199 18.73 0.36 -18.17
C THR A 199 19.89 -0.47 -17.64
N THR A 200 20.98 -0.51 -18.41
CA THR A 200 22.19 -1.32 -18.19
C THR A 200 23.13 -0.76 -17.09
N ALA A 201 22.67 0.19 -16.27
CA ALA A 201 23.51 0.87 -15.30
C ALA A 201 23.48 0.19 -13.91
N ALA A 202 24.60 0.30 -13.17
CA ALA A 202 24.90 -0.31 -11.88
C ALA A 202 23.94 0.02 -10.70
N ASN A 203 22.84 0.73 -10.94
CA ASN A 203 21.85 1.12 -9.92
C ASN A 203 20.47 0.47 -10.15
N ASN A 204 20.39 -0.57 -10.99
CA ASN A 204 19.11 -1.16 -11.41
C ASN A 204 18.58 -2.22 -10.45
N GLN A 205 18.72 -2.00 -9.14
CA GLN A 205 18.23 -2.93 -8.14
C GLN A 205 16.72 -2.72 -7.98
N TYR A 206 15.96 -3.80 -8.10
CA TYR A 206 14.57 -3.83 -7.65
C TYR A 206 14.50 -3.56 -6.16
N PHE A 207 15.47 -4.10 -5.43
CA PHE A 207 15.48 -4.14 -3.99
C PHE A 207 16.74 -3.52 -3.43
N PHE A 208 16.58 -2.66 -2.45
CA PHE A 208 17.73 -2.15 -1.72
C PHE A 208 18.39 -3.31 -0.94
N THR A 209 19.68 -3.55 -1.21
CA THR A 209 20.46 -4.63 -0.58
C THR A 209 20.27 -4.67 0.95
N GLY A 210 20.05 -5.87 1.49
CA GLY A 210 19.79 -6.10 2.92
C GLY A 210 18.34 -5.92 3.37
N SER A 211 17.42 -5.53 2.47
CA SER A 211 15.98 -5.46 2.78
C SER A 211 15.41 -6.84 3.11
N THR A 212 14.39 -6.91 3.96
CA THR A 212 13.56 -8.13 4.13
C THR A 212 12.20 -7.88 3.51
N ILE A 213 11.81 -8.70 2.53
CA ILE A 213 10.56 -8.56 1.79
C ILE A 213 9.82 -9.87 1.83
N THR A 214 8.54 -9.83 2.18
CA THR A 214 7.69 -11.03 2.25
C THR A 214 6.74 -11.05 1.06
N LEU A 215 6.75 -12.15 0.32
CA LEU A 215 5.73 -12.49 -0.66
C LEU A 215 4.76 -13.47 -0.02
N GLN A 216 3.48 -13.15 -0.06
CA GLN A 216 2.41 -13.99 0.46
C GLN A 216 2.18 -15.19 -0.47
N ALA A 217 1.65 -16.28 0.08
CA ALA A 217 1.33 -17.50 -0.67
C ALA A 217 0.34 -17.27 -1.81
N ASP A 218 -0.50 -16.22 -1.71
CA ASP A 218 -1.49 -15.85 -2.70
C ASP A 218 -0.95 -14.88 -3.76
N TRP A 219 0.36 -14.57 -3.75
CA TRP A 219 0.96 -13.70 -4.76
C TRP A 219 0.91 -14.35 -6.15
N SER A 220 0.05 -13.82 -7.01
CA SER A 220 -0.13 -14.19 -8.41
C SER A 220 0.36 -13.11 -9.36
N GLY A 221 1.13 -12.13 -8.86
CA GLY A 221 1.70 -11.04 -9.64
C GLY A 221 2.96 -11.45 -10.42
N SER A 222 3.74 -10.45 -10.78
CA SER A 222 5.00 -10.65 -11.51
C SER A 222 6.02 -9.57 -11.17
N MET A 223 7.31 -9.89 -11.33
CA MET A 223 8.38 -8.89 -11.35
C MET A 223 9.14 -8.99 -12.67
N SER A 224 9.28 -7.90 -13.43
CA SER A 224 9.82 -7.91 -14.80
C SER A 224 10.93 -6.88 -15.06
N ASN A 225 12.12 -7.37 -15.39
CA ASN A 225 13.24 -6.57 -15.90
C ASN A 225 13.71 -7.14 -17.24
N ALA A 226 13.42 -6.44 -18.34
CA ALA A 226 13.68 -6.95 -19.69
C ALA A 226 15.17 -7.23 -19.99
N ASN A 227 16.09 -6.71 -19.18
CA ASN A 227 17.54 -6.93 -19.35
C ASN A 227 18.09 -8.02 -18.43
N TRP A 228 17.27 -8.60 -17.57
CA TRP A 228 17.70 -9.63 -16.63
C TRP A 228 17.43 -11.00 -17.20
N ASP A 229 18.39 -11.89 -16.98
CA ASP A 229 18.17 -13.31 -17.07
C ASP A 229 17.94 -13.89 -15.68
N LYS A 230 17.71 -15.19 -15.61
CA LYS A 230 17.60 -15.92 -14.35
C LYS A 230 18.79 -15.70 -13.40
N ALA A 231 20.02 -15.62 -13.89
CA ALA A 231 21.19 -15.46 -13.02
C ALA A 231 21.19 -14.09 -12.34
N ALA A 232 20.79 -13.04 -13.07
CA ALA A 232 20.60 -11.70 -12.51
C ALA A 232 19.50 -11.69 -11.44
N TRP A 233 18.36 -12.35 -11.68
CA TRP A 233 17.28 -12.48 -10.69
C TRP A 233 17.73 -13.17 -9.41
N ILE A 234 18.45 -14.30 -9.52
CA ILE A 234 18.99 -15.01 -8.36
C ILE A 234 19.95 -14.08 -7.58
N SER A 235 20.86 -13.40 -8.28
CA SER A 235 21.81 -12.48 -7.64
C SER A 235 21.11 -11.33 -6.92
N GLU A 236 20.02 -10.79 -7.49
CA GLU A 236 19.23 -9.74 -6.86
C GLU A 236 18.55 -10.24 -5.59
N ILE A 237 17.91 -11.42 -5.66
CA ILE A 237 17.24 -12.05 -4.53
C ILE A 237 18.22 -12.37 -3.40
N GLU A 238 19.40 -12.88 -3.72
CA GLU A 238 20.44 -13.18 -2.73
C GLU A 238 21.06 -11.92 -2.11
N SER A 239 20.87 -10.74 -2.73
CA SER A 239 21.27 -9.45 -2.15
C SER A 239 20.31 -8.98 -1.04
N ILE A 240 19.14 -9.62 -0.91
CA ILE A 240 18.12 -9.32 0.09
C ILE A 240 17.68 -10.58 0.84
N ASN A 241 16.78 -10.42 1.80
CA ASN A 241 16.08 -11.53 2.42
C ASN A 241 14.65 -11.59 1.87
N LEU A 242 14.50 -12.19 0.67
CA LEU A 242 13.19 -12.46 0.09
C LEU A 242 12.60 -13.71 0.73
N VAL A 243 11.42 -13.58 1.33
CA VAL A 243 10.68 -14.69 1.94
C VAL A 243 9.41 -14.92 1.13
N TYR A 244 9.20 -16.12 0.59
CA TYR A 244 7.95 -16.50 -0.08
C TYR A 244 7.25 -17.58 0.74
N ASP A 245 6.02 -17.30 1.19
CA ASP A 245 5.23 -18.18 2.06
C ASP A 245 6.03 -18.76 3.25
N GLY A 246 6.74 -17.89 3.97
CA GLY A 246 7.56 -18.27 5.12
C GLY A 246 8.90 -18.94 4.78
N THR A 247 9.22 -19.18 3.50
CA THR A 247 10.49 -19.76 3.06
C THR A 247 11.41 -18.69 2.47
N THR A 248 12.63 -18.56 3.00
CA THR A 248 13.66 -17.70 2.37
C THR A 248 14.08 -18.26 1.01
N ILE A 249 14.04 -17.42 -0.01
CA ILE A 249 14.40 -17.75 -1.39
C ILE A 249 15.88 -17.45 -1.62
N ASN A 250 16.57 -18.35 -2.31
CA ASN A 250 17.96 -18.24 -2.74
C ASN A 250 18.17 -19.03 -4.04
N GLY A 251 19.39 -19.05 -4.58
CA GLY A 251 19.69 -19.77 -5.81
C GLY A 251 19.44 -21.28 -5.78
N ALA A 252 19.44 -21.92 -4.61
CA ALA A 252 19.23 -23.37 -4.48
C ALA A 252 17.75 -23.77 -4.57
N ASN A 253 16.83 -22.89 -4.17
CA ASN A 253 15.39 -23.17 -4.21
C ASN A 253 14.61 -22.27 -5.19
N PHE A 254 15.26 -21.33 -5.89
CA PHE A 254 14.62 -20.42 -6.84
C PHE A 254 13.65 -21.11 -7.79
N ASP A 255 14.08 -22.17 -8.48
CA ASP A 255 13.27 -22.91 -9.46
C ASP A 255 12.10 -23.69 -8.86
N THR A 256 12.07 -23.86 -7.53
CA THR A 256 10.94 -24.49 -6.84
C THR A 256 9.78 -23.50 -6.71
N TYR A 257 10.09 -22.21 -6.54
CA TYR A 257 9.11 -21.18 -6.22
C TYR A 257 8.84 -20.21 -7.36
N PHE A 258 9.78 -20.01 -8.28
CA PHE A 258 9.67 -19.07 -9.38
C PHE A 258 9.99 -19.69 -10.73
N SER A 259 9.23 -19.26 -11.74
CA SER A 259 9.58 -19.44 -13.14
C SER A 259 10.07 -18.12 -13.71
N GLU A 260 11.19 -18.14 -14.43
CA GLU A 260 11.71 -16.99 -15.16
C GLU A 260 11.47 -17.17 -16.66
N SER A 261 10.98 -16.13 -17.33
CA SER A 261 10.86 -16.08 -18.78
C SER A 261 10.98 -14.64 -19.29
N ASN A 262 11.94 -14.40 -20.17
CA ASN A 262 12.20 -13.09 -20.80
C ASN A 262 12.34 -11.95 -19.78
N GLY A 263 13.08 -12.21 -18.70
CA GLY A 263 13.34 -11.26 -17.63
C GLY A 263 12.17 -11.05 -16.68
N THR A 264 11.12 -11.84 -16.78
CA THR A 264 9.96 -11.81 -15.88
C THR A 264 9.95 -13.03 -14.98
N ILE A 265 9.86 -12.81 -13.67
CA ILE A 265 9.61 -13.87 -12.68
C ILE A 265 8.15 -13.86 -12.25
N THR A 266 7.59 -15.05 -12.12
CA THR A 266 6.26 -15.31 -11.56
C THR A 266 6.34 -16.47 -10.58
N ALA A 267 5.49 -16.48 -9.55
CA ALA A 267 5.39 -17.63 -8.65
C ALA A 267 4.91 -18.88 -9.42
N ILE A 268 5.50 -20.03 -9.10
CA ILE A 268 5.00 -21.33 -9.54
C ILE A 268 3.86 -21.69 -8.58
N PRO A 269 2.62 -21.84 -9.07
CA PRO A 269 1.50 -22.20 -8.21
C PRO A 269 1.77 -23.54 -7.56
N GLU A 270 1.51 -23.65 -6.26
CA GLU A 270 1.51 -24.96 -5.62
C GLU A 270 0.46 -25.85 -6.31
N PRO A 271 0.80 -27.13 -6.59
CA PRO A 271 -0.18 -28.05 -7.15
C PRO A 271 -1.36 -28.16 -6.17
N SER A 272 -2.56 -27.82 -6.63
CA SER A 272 -3.74 -27.85 -5.78
C SER A 272 -3.94 -29.25 -5.20
N ALA A 273 -4.27 -29.33 -3.90
CA ALA A 273 -4.50 -30.60 -3.22
C ALA A 273 -5.56 -31.49 -3.91
N THR A 274 -6.49 -30.88 -4.64
CA THR A 274 -7.49 -31.56 -5.48
C THR A 274 -6.86 -32.30 -6.67
N THR A 275 -5.80 -31.75 -7.27
CA THR A 275 -5.05 -32.41 -8.35
C THR A 275 -4.28 -33.62 -7.82
N LEU A 276 -3.69 -33.50 -6.62
CA LEU A 276 -2.96 -34.59 -5.96
C LEU A 276 -3.89 -35.73 -5.51
N LEU A 277 -5.08 -35.39 -4.99
CA LEU A 277 -6.11 -36.36 -4.61
C LEU A 277 -6.73 -37.04 -5.84
N GLY A 278 -6.90 -36.31 -6.95
CA GLY A 278 -7.38 -36.86 -8.22
C GLY A 278 -6.45 -37.94 -8.78
N LEU A 279 -5.13 -37.70 -8.75
CA LEU A 279 -4.12 -38.69 -9.15
C LEU A 279 -4.10 -39.92 -8.23
N SER A 280 -4.27 -39.70 -6.92
CA SER A 280 -4.39 -40.78 -5.93
C SER A 280 -5.63 -41.64 -6.16
N GLY A 281 -6.75 -41.01 -6.52
CA GLY A 281 -7.99 -41.69 -6.91
C GLY A 281 -7.85 -42.52 -8.19
N PHE A 282 -7.14 -42.01 -9.20
CA PHE A 282 -6.83 -42.77 -10.42
C PHE A 282 -5.91 -43.97 -10.15
N ALA A 283 -4.92 -43.83 -9.28
CA ALA A 283 -4.05 -44.94 -8.87
C ALA A 283 -4.84 -46.06 -8.16
N LEU A 284 -5.85 -45.70 -7.35
CA LEU A 284 -6.78 -46.65 -6.72
C LEU A 284 -7.69 -47.36 -7.73
N ILE A 285 -8.18 -46.66 -8.76
CA ILE A 285 -9.02 -47.24 -9.81
C ILE A 285 -8.20 -48.20 -10.69
N LEU A 286 -6.95 -47.86 -11.02
CA LEU A 286 -6.06 -48.73 -11.80
C LEU A 286 -5.66 -49.99 -11.03
N ARG A 287 -5.52 -49.93 -9.69
CA ARG A 287 -5.20 -51.11 -8.87
C ARG A 287 -6.34 -52.13 -8.78
N ARG A 288 -7.60 -51.72 -9.06
CA ARG A 288 -8.79 -52.58 -8.93
C ARG A 288 -9.13 -53.37 -10.21
N ARG A 289 -8.37 -53.17 -11.30
CA ARG A 289 -8.43 -54.01 -12.51
C ARG A 289 -7.29 -55.02 -12.51
N LYS A 290 -7.42 -56.08 -11.71
CA LYS A 290 -6.69 -57.34 -11.89
C LYS A 290 -7.70 -58.47 -11.79
#